data_AF-A0A060ZE88-F1
#
_entry.id   AF-A0A060ZE88-F1
#
_cell.length_a   1.000
_cell.length_b   1.000
_cell.length_c   1.000
_cell.angle_alpha   90.00
_cell.angle_beta   90.00
_cell.angle_gamma   90.00
#
_symmetry.space_group_name_H-M   'P 1'
#
loop_
_entity.id
_entity.type
_entity.pdbx_description
1 polymer ?
#
loop_
_entity_poly.entity_id
_entity_poly.type
_entity_poly.pdbx_seq_one_letter_code
_entity_poly.pdbx_strand_id
1 'polypeptide(L)'
;GSDGCGLGFVRSEVGGECVSQCDAQPDFCYNRGVCTIATGIGAFCRCNVQDYMWNKGSRCDWVVTDFQVLCVVVGVASTTLILLIIIIVFFAKRLHRLRIENRRLRKRRSVYV
;
A
#
# COMPACT_ATOMS: atom_id res chain seq x y z
N GLY A 1 -32.91 -3.65 -8.48
CA GLY A 1 -31.85 -2.68 -8.80
C GLY A 1 -32.47 -1.29 -8.86
N SER A 2 -31.64 -0.24 -8.83
CA SER A 2 -32.07 1.16 -8.81
C SER A 2 -32.90 1.59 -10.02
N ASP A 3 -32.75 0.89 -11.16
CA ASP A 3 -33.32 1.32 -12.45
C ASP A 3 -34.53 0.47 -12.88
N GLY A 4 -35.14 -0.27 -11.94
CA GLY A 4 -36.23 -1.21 -12.21
C GLY A 4 -35.78 -2.56 -12.78
N CYS A 5 -34.48 -2.73 -13.06
CA CYS A 5 -33.88 -4.01 -13.46
C CYS A 5 -33.34 -4.80 -12.26
N GLY A 6 -33.12 -6.11 -12.46
CA GLY A 6 -32.52 -7.01 -11.47
C GLY A 6 -31.09 -6.60 -11.07
N LEU A 7 -30.54 -7.18 -10.00
CA LEU A 7 -29.16 -6.90 -9.59
C LEU A 7 -28.17 -7.31 -10.68
N GLY A 8 -27.27 -6.40 -11.08
CA GLY A 8 -26.31 -6.62 -12.16
C GLY A 8 -26.85 -6.38 -13.57
N PHE A 9 -28.08 -5.86 -13.70
CA PHE A 9 -28.68 -5.48 -14.98
C PHE A 9 -29.02 -3.99 -14.97
N VAL A 10 -28.83 -3.35 -16.13
CA VAL A 10 -29.15 -1.94 -16.37
C VAL A 10 -30.13 -1.83 -17.53
N ARG A 11 -30.85 -0.72 -17.56
CA ARG A 11 -31.81 -0.45 -18.62
C ARG A 11 -31.05 0.02 -19.87
N SER A 12 -31.27 -0.65 -20.99
CA SER A 12 -30.70 -0.30 -22.30
C SER A 12 -31.21 1.07 -22.75
N GLU A 13 -30.30 1.95 -23.18
CA GLU A 13 -30.65 3.28 -23.70
C GLU A 13 -31.38 3.21 -25.06
N VAL A 14 -31.20 2.12 -25.81
CA VAL A 14 -31.71 1.97 -27.17
C VAL A 14 -33.13 1.39 -27.21
N GLY A 15 -33.43 0.39 -26.37
CA GLY A 15 -34.72 -0.31 -26.39
C GLY A 15 -35.44 -0.42 -25.04
N GLY A 16 -34.83 0.05 -23.96
CA GLY A 16 -35.43 0.05 -22.63
C GLY A 16 -35.53 -1.32 -21.96
N GLU A 17 -35.05 -2.39 -22.59
CA GLU A 17 -34.90 -3.71 -21.99
C GLU A 17 -33.80 -3.76 -20.93
N CYS A 18 -33.89 -4.71 -20.00
CA CYS A 18 -32.83 -4.95 -19.03
C CYS A 18 -31.72 -5.79 -19.67
N VAL A 19 -30.54 -5.20 -19.82
CA VAL A 19 -29.32 -5.86 -20.31
C VAL A 19 -28.34 -6.05 -19.16
N SER A 20 -27.44 -7.02 -19.29
CA SER A 20 -26.43 -7.22 -18.25
C SER A 20 -25.49 -6.01 -18.20
N GLN A 21 -25.04 -5.63 -16.99
CA GLN A 21 -24.05 -4.56 -16.82
C GLN A 21 -22.76 -4.86 -17.61
N CYS A 22 -22.38 -6.14 -17.72
CA CYS A 22 -21.18 -6.56 -18.41
C CYS A 22 -21.27 -6.36 -19.93
N ASP A 23 -22.46 -6.50 -20.52
CA ASP A 23 -22.69 -6.28 -21.95
C ASP A 23 -22.88 -4.79 -22.27
N ALA A 24 -23.59 -4.08 -21.39
CA ALA A 24 -23.82 -2.64 -21.53
C ALA A 24 -22.54 -1.82 -21.35
N GLN A 25 -21.62 -2.28 -20.49
CA GLN A 25 -20.36 -1.61 -20.19
C GLN A 25 -19.17 -2.58 -20.28
N PRO A 26 -18.56 -2.74 -21.47
CA PRO A 26 -17.44 -3.66 -21.68
C PRO A 26 -16.19 -3.35 -20.85
N ASP A 27 -16.01 -2.10 -20.43
CA ASP A 27 -14.91 -1.62 -19.58
C ASP A 27 -15.30 -1.60 -18.08
N PHE A 28 -16.34 -2.33 -17.69
CA PHE A 28 -16.75 -2.43 -16.29
C PHE A 28 -15.61 -2.98 -15.40
N CYS A 29 -14.82 -3.94 -15.87
CA CYS A 29 -13.66 -4.44 -15.12
C CYS A 29 -12.35 -3.89 -15.70
N TYR A 30 -11.52 -3.28 -14.84
CA TYR A 30 -10.19 -2.79 -15.21
C TYR A 30 -9.17 -3.93 -15.28
N ASN A 31 -7.97 -3.63 -15.80
CA ASN A 31 -6.80 -4.52 -15.79
C ASN A 31 -7.08 -5.94 -16.31
N ARG A 32 -7.89 -6.03 -17.37
CA ARG A 32 -8.30 -7.29 -18.01
C ARG A 32 -9.03 -8.25 -17.06
N GLY A 33 -9.73 -7.71 -16.06
CA GLY A 33 -10.66 -8.49 -15.24
C GLY A 33 -11.84 -8.99 -16.06
N VAL A 34 -12.38 -10.14 -15.66
CA VAL A 34 -13.55 -10.76 -16.32
C VAL A 34 -14.82 -10.33 -15.59
N CYS A 35 -15.75 -9.69 -16.31
CA CYS A 35 -17.05 -9.32 -15.77
C CYS A 35 -18.00 -10.52 -15.79
N THR A 36 -18.66 -10.78 -14.66
CA THR A 36 -19.64 -11.87 -14.51
C THR A 36 -20.83 -11.39 -13.68
N ILE A 37 -22.01 -11.96 -13.90
CA ILE A 37 -23.17 -11.70 -13.04
C ILE A 37 -23.26 -12.79 -11.97
N ALA A 38 -23.08 -12.42 -10.71
CA ALA A 38 -23.22 -13.31 -9.56
C ALA A 38 -24.60 -13.17 -8.93
N THR A 39 -25.27 -14.30 -8.67
CA THR A 39 -26.59 -14.33 -8.07
C THR A 39 -26.59 -13.69 -6.68
N GLY A 40 -27.54 -12.77 -6.44
CA GLY A 40 -27.65 -12.05 -5.16
C GLY A 40 -26.64 -10.92 -4.93
N ILE A 41 -25.61 -10.80 -5.77
CA ILE A 41 -24.55 -9.77 -5.66
C ILE A 41 -24.64 -8.77 -6.82
N GLY A 42 -24.98 -9.24 -8.03
CA GLY A 42 -25.01 -8.44 -9.25
C GLY A 42 -23.72 -8.57 -10.05
N ALA A 43 -23.32 -7.51 -10.76
CA ALA A 43 -22.12 -7.51 -11.57
C ALA A 43 -20.86 -7.58 -10.69
N PHE A 44 -19.99 -8.55 -10.98
CA PHE A 44 -18.80 -8.83 -10.21
C PHE A 44 -17.59 -9.04 -11.14
N CYS A 45 -16.46 -8.44 -10.78
CA CYS A 45 -15.22 -8.56 -11.52
C CYS A 45 -14.31 -9.63 -10.92
N ARG A 46 -13.96 -10.64 -11.74
CA ARG A 46 -12.90 -11.60 -11.43
C ARG A 46 -11.57 -11.06 -11.96
N CYS A 47 -10.73 -10.58 -11.06
CA CYS A 47 -9.44 -9.99 -11.44
C CYS A 47 -8.45 -11.04 -11.92
N ASN A 48 -7.75 -10.73 -13.01
CA ASN A 48 -6.69 -11.59 -13.50
C ASN A 48 -5.48 -11.55 -12.54
N VAL A 49 -4.84 -12.68 -12.32
CA VAL A 49 -3.56 -12.77 -11.61
C VAL A 49 -2.51 -13.07 -12.66
N GLN A 50 -1.48 -12.23 -12.74
CA GLN A 50 -0.36 -12.42 -13.66
C GLN A 50 0.92 -12.60 -12.84
N ASP A 51 1.94 -13.24 -13.42
CA ASP A 51 3.22 -13.40 -12.74
C ASP A 51 3.74 -12.03 -12.28
N TYR A 52 4.02 -11.91 -10.97
CA TYR A 52 4.53 -10.71 -10.30
C TYR A 52 3.56 -9.51 -10.21
N MET A 53 2.27 -9.68 -10.54
CA MET A 53 1.25 -8.63 -10.48
C MET A 53 -0.05 -9.16 -9.87
N TRP A 54 -0.51 -8.48 -8.80
CA TRP A 54 -1.79 -8.76 -8.18
C TRP A 54 -2.76 -7.59 -8.37
N ASN A 55 -3.84 -7.86 -9.11
CA ASN A 55 -4.96 -6.92 -9.28
C ASN A 55 -5.95 -7.06 -8.11
N LYS A 56 -6.30 -5.96 -7.45
CA LYS A 56 -7.26 -5.90 -6.33
C LYS A 56 -8.31 -4.81 -6.55
N GLY A 57 -9.36 -4.87 -5.73
CA GLY A 57 -10.50 -3.95 -5.75
C GLY A 57 -11.75 -4.56 -6.37
N SER A 58 -12.90 -3.90 -6.20
CA SER A 58 -14.21 -4.40 -6.67
C SER A 58 -14.31 -4.46 -8.19
N ARG A 59 -13.52 -3.63 -8.89
CA ARG A 59 -13.44 -3.57 -10.36
C ARG A 59 -12.01 -3.83 -10.88
N CYS A 60 -11.13 -4.40 -10.06
CA CYS A 60 -9.73 -4.63 -10.40
C CYS A 60 -8.94 -3.35 -10.71
N ASP A 61 -9.26 -2.26 -10.03
CA ASP A 61 -8.70 -0.91 -10.20
C ASP A 61 -7.28 -0.76 -9.63
N TRP A 62 -6.87 -1.60 -8.69
CA TRP A 62 -5.55 -1.54 -8.05
C TRP A 62 -4.63 -2.62 -8.58
N VAL A 63 -3.49 -2.24 -9.13
CA VAL A 63 -2.42 -3.18 -9.49
C VAL A 63 -1.29 -2.99 -8.50
N VAL A 64 -0.85 -4.08 -7.89
CA VAL A 64 0.38 -4.05 -7.10
C VAL A 64 1.34 -5.09 -7.62
N THR A 65 2.58 -4.66 -7.75
CA THR A 65 3.64 -5.47 -8.33
C THR A 65 4.59 -5.96 -7.27
N ASP A 66 5.17 -7.13 -7.47
CA ASP A 66 6.20 -7.66 -6.57
C ASP A 66 7.40 -6.70 -6.49
N PHE A 67 7.71 -6.01 -7.58
CA PHE A 67 8.74 -4.97 -7.61
C PHE A 67 8.43 -3.82 -6.64
N GLN A 68 7.18 -3.32 -6.62
CA GLN A 68 6.78 -2.27 -5.67
C GLN A 68 6.94 -2.74 -4.22
N VAL A 69 6.52 -3.98 -3.93
CA VAL A 69 6.65 -4.57 -2.59
C VAL A 69 8.14 -4.69 -2.21
N LEU A 70 8.98 -5.19 -3.11
CA LEU A 70 10.42 -5.28 -2.90
C LEU A 70 11.06 -3.92 -2.64
N CYS A 71 10.70 -2.89 -3.42
CA CYS A 71 11.19 -1.53 -3.22
C CYS A 71 10.81 -0.98 -1.83
N VAL A 72 9.57 -1.20 -1.39
CA VAL A 72 9.12 -0.76 -0.06
C VAL A 72 9.90 -1.49 1.03
N VAL A 73 10.01 -2.82 0.96
CA VAL A 73 10.72 -3.62 1.96
C VAL A 73 12.19 -3.20 2.08
N VAL A 74 12.89 -3.12 0.95
CA VAL A 74 14.30 -2.72 0.91
C VAL A 74 14.50 -1.28 1.38
N GLY A 75 13.61 -0.37 0.97
CA GLY A 75 13.63 1.02 1.39
C GLY A 75 13.49 1.16 2.91
N VAL A 76 12.46 0.53 3.48
CA VAL A 76 12.20 0.55 4.94
C VAL A 76 13.36 -0.06 5.71
N ALA A 77 13.89 -1.20 5.28
CA ALA A 77 15.04 -1.84 5.92
C ALA A 77 16.28 -0.93 5.90
N SER A 78 16.60 -0.35 4.75
CA SER A 78 17.76 0.54 4.59
C SER A 78 17.62 1.80 5.44
N THR A 79 16.45 2.46 5.42
CA THR A 79 16.18 3.64 6.23
C THR A 79 16.28 3.33 7.73
N THR A 80 15.74 2.21 8.17
CA THR A 80 15.81 1.79 9.57
C THR A 80 17.25 1.58 10.02
N LEU A 81 18.07 0.89 9.21
CA LEU A 81 19.49 0.68 9.50
C LEU A 81 20.26 2.00 9.59
N ILE A 82 20.03 2.92 8.65
CA ILE A 82 20.69 4.24 8.64
C ILE A 82 20.32 5.03 9.90
N LEU A 83 19.04 5.04 10.27
CA LEU A 83 18.57 5.73 11.48
C LEU A 83 19.21 5.15 12.74
N LEU A 84 19.31 3.82 12.85
CA LEU A 84 20.00 3.16 13.96
C LEU A 84 21.47 3.57 14.04
N ILE A 85 22.18 3.61 12.92
CA ILE A 85 23.58 4.05 12.87
C ILE A 85 23.70 5.52 13.33
N ILE A 86 22.83 6.41 12.85
CA ILE A 86 22.81 7.82 13.26
C ILE A 86 22.60 7.94 14.77
N ILE A 87 21.63 7.19 15.32
CA ILE A 87 21.32 7.16 16.76
C ILE A 87 22.55 6.68 17.56
N ILE A 88 23.17 5.57 17.15
CA ILE A 88 24.36 5.02 17.82
C ILE A 88 25.50 6.04 17.83
N VAL A 89 25.80 6.66 16.68
CA VAL A 89 26.85 7.67 16.55
C VAL A 89 26.55 8.90 17.40
N PHE A 90 25.30 9.34 17.44
CA PHE A 90 24.86 10.46 18.27
C PHE A 90 25.08 10.17 19.76
N PHE A 91 24.65 9.00 20.23
CA PHE A 91 24.85 8.58 21.63
C PHE A 91 26.33 8.41 21.96
N ALA A 92 27.13 7.80 21.08
CA ALA A 92 28.56 7.65 21.27
C ALA A 92 29.25 9.02 21.40
N LYS A 93 28.93 9.98 20.52
CA LYS A 93 29.45 11.35 20.58
C LYS A 93 29.02 12.06 21.87
N ARG A 94 27.74 11.94 22.26
CA ARG A 94 27.22 12.55 23.49
C ARG A 94 27.88 11.96 24.74
N LEU A 95 28.01 10.64 24.82
CA LEU A 95 28.69 9.96 25.91
C LEU A 95 30.17 10.34 25.98
N HIS A 96 30.84 10.44 24.84
CA HIS A 96 32.25 10.87 24.79
C HIS A 96 32.43 12.30 25.32
N ARG A 97 31.56 13.24 24.91
CA ARG A 97 31.58 14.61 25.46
C ARG A 97 31.33 14.63 26.97
N LEU A 98 30.29 13.94 27.44
CA LEU A 98 29.98 13.85 28.88
C LEU A 98 31.12 13.21 29.68
N ARG A 99 31.82 12.20 29.13
CA ARG A 99 33.00 11.59 29.77
C ARG A 99 34.16 12.58 29.87
N ILE A 100 34.42 13.37 28.83
CA ILE A 100 35.49 14.39 28.84
C ILE A 100 35.19 15.47 29.87
N GLU A 101 33.97 16.00 29.88
CA GLU A 101 33.54 17.03 30.84
C GLU A 101 33.65 16.53 32.28
N ASN A 102 33.16 15.32 32.57
CA ASN A 102 33.30 14.71 33.89
C ASN A 102 34.77 14.54 34.32
N ARG A 103 35.65 14.10 33.42
CA ARG A 103 37.09 13.99 33.71
C ARG A 103 37.71 15.34 34.02
N ARG A 104 37.33 16.41 33.29
CA ARG A 104 37.79 17.78 33.54
C ARG A 104 37.30 18.30 34.91
N LEU A 105 36.03 18.08 35.25
CA LEU A 105 35.47 18.47 36.55
C LEU A 105 36.15 17.74 37.71
N ARG A 106 36.36 16.43 37.59
CA ARG A 106 37.11 15.64 38.60
C ARG A 106 38.53 16.15 38.80
N LYS A 107 39.26 16.47 37.72
CA LYS A 107 40.61 17.06 37.82
C LYS A 107 40.58 18.40 38.56
N ARG A 108 39.65 19.31 38.25
CA ARG A 108 39.52 20.59 38.97
C ARG A 108 39.26 20.38 40.45
N ARG A 109 38.31 19.51 40.82
CA ARG A 109 37.97 19.25 42.23
C ARG A 109 39.15 18.72 43.06
N SER A 110 40.03 17.92 42.46
CA SER A 110 41.25 17.40 43.13
C SER A 110 42.35 18.44 43.35
N VAL A 111 42.26 19.63 42.74
CA VAL A 111 43.22 20.73 42.94
C VAL A 111 42.76 21.67 44.06
N TYR A 112 41.46 21.68 44.38
CA TYR A 112 40.87 22.51 45.45
C TYR A 112 40.72 21.76 46.79
N VAL A 113 41.27 20.55 46.91
CA VAL A 113 41.39 19.75 48.14
C VAL A 113 42.88 19.52 48.38
#